data_AF-A0A518GV69-F1
#
_entry.id   AF-A0A518GV69-F1
#
_cell.length_a   1.000
_cell.length_b   1.000
_cell.length_c   1.000
_cell.angle_alpha   90.00
_cell.angle_beta   90.00
_cell.angle_gamma   90.00
#
_symmetry.space_group_name_H-M   'P 1'
#
loop_
_entity.id
_entity.type
_entity.pdbx_description
1 polymer ?
#
loop_
_entity_poly.entity_id
_entity_poly.type
_entity_poly.pdbx_seq_one_letter_code
_entity_poly.pdbx_strand_id
1 'polypeptide(L)'
;MIGGTDTIIPTDAGPARMRLALKVILAHWPDAVAEDANTGEPFSLRPELPASLPDELFVYQDSPTACSWEQLGPDPSLANTMLHLIRSDDNFTVVDDNPAPDILLLAHKIDACIRPIVHYTGRR
;
A
#
# COMPACT_ATOMS: atom_id res chain seq x y z
N MET A 1 -6.04 16.57 4.76
CA MET A 1 -5.32 15.81 5.80
C MET A 1 -5.81 14.38 5.66
N ILE A 2 -4.94 13.45 5.27
CA ILE A 2 -5.27 12.01 5.21
C ILE A 2 -5.32 11.56 6.69
N GLY A 3 -6.46 11.79 7.34
CA GLY A 3 -6.68 11.50 8.75
C GLY A 3 -7.27 10.12 8.89
N GLY A 4 -6.41 9.11 8.81
CA GLY A 4 -6.78 7.72 8.64
C GLY A 4 -6.47 6.80 9.81
N THR A 5 -6.71 5.50 9.62
CA THR A 5 -6.21 4.43 10.47
C THR A 5 -4.86 3.95 9.97
N ASP A 6 -3.84 4.06 10.82
CA ASP A 6 -2.50 3.58 10.52
C ASP A 6 -2.33 2.13 11.00
N THR A 7 -2.10 1.23 10.05
CA THR A 7 -1.67 -0.15 10.35
C THR A 7 -0.15 -0.22 10.24
N ILE A 8 0.52 -0.18 11.38
CA ILE A 8 1.98 -0.25 11.46
C ILE A 8 2.41 -1.71 11.65
N ILE A 9 3.23 -2.21 10.74
CA ILE A 9 3.74 -3.58 10.72
C ILE A 9 5.24 -3.53 10.97
N PRO A 10 5.72 -3.96 12.16
CA PRO A 10 7.16 -4.06 12.43
C PRO A 10 7.79 -5.09 11.49
N THR A 11 8.78 -4.67 10.71
CA THR A 11 9.47 -5.54 9.74
C THR A 11 10.82 -4.95 9.37
N ASP A 12 11.78 -5.80 9.04
CA ASP A 12 12.95 -5.39 8.28
C ASP A 12 12.49 -4.93 6.89
N ALA A 13 12.43 -3.64 6.67
CA ALA A 13 11.68 -3.06 5.57
C ALA A 13 12.47 -3.05 4.26
N GLY A 14 12.76 -4.24 3.75
CA GLY A 14 13.34 -4.39 2.41
C GLY A 14 12.33 -4.10 1.29
N PRO A 15 12.78 -3.77 0.07
CA PRO A 15 11.93 -3.62 -1.12
C PRO A 15 11.01 -4.83 -1.40
N ALA A 16 11.39 -6.01 -0.90
CA ALA A 16 10.57 -7.22 -0.96
C ALA A 16 9.21 -7.08 -0.25
N ARG A 17 9.11 -6.26 0.81
CA ARG A 17 7.88 -6.06 1.59
C ARG A 17 6.83 -5.29 0.82
N MET A 18 7.26 -4.18 0.21
CA MET A 18 6.41 -3.39 -0.68
C MET A 18 5.89 -4.25 -1.85
N ARG A 19 6.74 -5.10 -2.44
CA ARG A 19 6.29 -6.06 -3.48
C ARG A 19 5.22 -7.03 -2.99
N LEU A 20 5.35 -7.56 -1.77
CA LEU A 20 4.35 -8.47 -1.20
C LEU A 20 3.03 -7.73 -0.94
N ALA A 21 3.09 -6.52 -0.37
CA ALA A 21 1.91 -5.68 -0.17
C ALA A 21 1.19 -5.42 -1.50
N LEU A 22 1.93 -4.97 -2.53
CA LEU A 22 1.38 -4.72 -3.86
C LEU A 22 0.74 -5.96 -4.49
N LYS A 23 1.30 -7.15 -4.29
CA LYS A 23 0.68 -8.41 -4.76
C LYS A 23 -0.65 -8.70 -4.07
N VAL A 24 -0.72 -8.46 -2.76
CA VAL A 24 -1.96 -8.65 -1.99
C VAL A 24 -3.02 -7.63 -2.42
N ILE A 25 -2.61 -6.37 -2.65
CA ILE A 25 -3.49 -5.31 -3.13
C ILE A 25 -3.99 -5.64 -4.54
N LEU A 26 -3.13 -6.02 -5.49
CA LEU A 26 -3.53 -6.39 -6.85
C LEU A 26 -4.45 -7.62 -6.90
N ALA A 27 -4.35 -8.52 -5.91
CA ALA A 27 -5.30 -9.63 -5.79
C ALA A 27 -6.70 -9.17 -5.31
N HIS A 28 -6.79 -8.02 -4.64
CA HIS A 28 -8.02 -7.42 -4.15
C HIS A 28 -8.61 -6.37 -5.11
N TRP A 29 -7.74 -5.56 -5.71
CA TRP A 29 -8.00 -4.52 -6.70
C TRP A 29 -7.19 -4.81 -7.97
N PRO A 30 -7.73 -5.63 -8.89
CA PRO A 30 -7.02 -6.05 -10.10
C PRO A 30 -6.63 -4.90 -11.04
N ASP A 31 -7.41 -3.82 -11.01
CA ASP A 31 -7.23 -2.64 -11.86
C ASP A 31 -6.47 -1.50 -11.14
N ALA A 32 -5.88 -1.79 -9.98
CA ALA A 32 -5.19 -0.80 -9.17
C ALA A 32 -4.08 -0.08 -9.95
N VAL A 33 -3.93 1.20 -9.64
CA VAL A 33 -2.85 2.05 -10.15
C VAL A 33 -2.10 2.65 -8.97
N ALA A 34 -0.82 2.95 -9.16
CA ALA A 34 0.00 3.54 -8.11
C ALA A 34 0.65 4.85 -8.58
N GLU A 35 1.07 5.64 -7.61
CA GLU A 35 1.74 6.92 -7.77
C GLU A 35 2.81 7.02 -6.67
N ASP A 36 4.00 7.54 -7.02
CA ASP A 36 5.02 7.88 -6.03
C ASP A 36 4.56 9.09 -5.24
N ALA A 37 4.38 8.93 -3.93
CA ALA A 37 3.83 9.98 -3.07
C ALA A 37 4.76 11.21 -2.97
N ASN A 38 6.05 11.08 -3.30
CA ASN A 38 7.01 12.17 -3.24
C ASN A 38 7.09 12.98 -4.53
N THR A 39 6.91 12.32 -5.68
CA THR A 39 7.07 12.97 -7.00
C THR A 39 5.74 13.23 -7.69
N GLY A 40 4.68 12.53 -7.30
CA GLY A 40 3.39 12.52 -7.99
C GLY A 40 3.45 11.77 -9.33
N GLU A 41 4.54 11.07 -9.64
CA GLU A 41 4.67 10.36 -10.90
C GLU A 41 3.92 9.02 -10.87
N PRO A 42 3.17 8.66 -11.93
CA PRO A 42 2.52 7.37 -12.03
C PRO A 42 3.52 6.23 -11.95
N PHE A 43 3.24 5.27 -11.06
CA PHE A 43 4.04 4.09 -10.84
C PHE A 43 3.38 2.85 -11.44
N SER A 44 4.07 2.17 -12.36
CA SER A 44 3.50 1.03 -13.08
C SER A 44 3.51 -0.26 -12.25
N LEU A 45 2.32 -0.74 -11.87
CA LEU A 45 2.12 -2.00 -11.14
C LEU A 45 2.19 -3.26 -12.03
N ARG A 46 2.97 -3.23 -13.11
CA ARG A 46 3.15 -4.35 -14.05
C ARG A 46 3.64 -5.63 -13.33
N PRO A 47 3.41 -6.82 -13.92
CA PRO A 47 3.74 -8.11 -13.29
C PRO A 47 5.21 -8.25 -12.86
N GLU A 48 6.11 -7.52 -13.51
CA GLU A 48 7.51 -7.39 -13.13
C GLU A 48 7.75 -6.03 -12.45
N LEU A 49 7.39 -5.95 -11.16
CA LEU A 49 7.67 -4.75 -10.36
C LEU A 49 9.17 -4.39 -10.44
N PRO A 50 9.52 -3.12 -10.74
CA PRO A 50 10.91 -2.70 -10.94
C PRO A 50 11.76 -2.95 -9.71
N ALA A 51 13.06 -3.20 -9.92
CA ALA A 51 14.04 -3.55 -8.88
C ALA A 51 13.99 -2.59 -7.69
N SER A 52 13.90 -1.29 -7.99
CA SER A 52 13.68 -0.22 -7.01
C SER A 52 12.21 0.14 -6.96
N LEU A 53 11.66 0.17 -5.74
CA LEU A 53 10.32 0.69 -5.45
C LEU A 53 10.46 1.97 -4.64
N PRO A 54 9.57 2.96 -4.82
CA PRO A 54 9.50 4.12 -3.94
C PRO A 54 9.29 3.70 -2.48
N ASP A 55 9.72 4.58 -1.57
CA ASP A 55 9.52 4.40 -0.14
C ASP A 55 8.07 4.69 0.26
N GLU A 56 7.41 5.59 -0.46
CA GLU A 56 6.03 5.98 -0.25
C GLU A 56 5.25 5.88 -1.56
N LEU A 57 4.10 5.20 -1.51
CA LEU A 57 3.22 5.00 -2.66
C LEU A 57 1.78 5.30 -2.28
N PHE A 58 1.09 6.05 -3.12
CA PHE A 58 -0.37 6.02 -3.17
C PHE A 58 -0.80 4.91 -4.11
N VAL A 59 -1.73 4.07 -3.65
CA VAL A 59 -2.31 3.00 -4.45
C VAL A 59 -3.81 3.19 -4.50
N TYR A 60 -4.32 3.48 -5.69
CA TYR A 60 -5.73 3.70 -5.95
C TYR A 60 -6.37 2.41 -6.46
N GLN A 61 -7.65 2.22 -6.15
CA GLN A 61 -8.42 1.05 -6.58
C GLN A 61 -8.42 0.89 -8.11
N ASP A 62 -8.51 2.00 -8.84
CA ASP A 62 -8.46 2.05 -10.30
C ASP A 62 -8.07 3.45 -10.82
N SER A 63 -7.85 3.54 -12.14
CA SER A 63 -7.49 4.79 -12.82
C SER A 63 -8.57 5.89 -12.72
N PRO A 64 -9.88 5.61 -12.88
CA PRO A 64 -10.93 6.61 -12.63
C PRO A 64 -10.89 7.21 -11.22
N THR A 65 -10.62 6.38 -10.22
CA THR A 65 -10.54 6.81 -8.82
C THR A 65 -9.32 7.70 -8.60
N ALA A 66 -8.15 7.33 -9.13
CA ALA A 66 -6.95 8.18 -9.09
C ALA A 66 -7.24 9.59 -9.66
N CYS A 67 -7.90 9.65 -10.82
CA CYS A 67 -8.29 10.93 -11.43
C CYS A 67 -9.28 11.72 -10.55
N SER A 68 -10.19 11.03 -9.86
CA SER A 68 -11.12 11.67 -8.94
C SER A 68 -10.42 12.25 -7.71
N TRP A 69 -9.41 11.56 -7.18
CA TRP A 69 -8.55 12.07 -6.11
C TRP A 69 -7.74 13.30 -6.53
N GLU A 70 -7.21 13.33 -7.74
CA GLU A 70 -6.51 14.52 -8.28
C GLU A 70 -7.44 15.75 -8.37
N GLN A 71 -8.73 15.54 -8.68
CA GLN A 71 -9.70 16.61 -8.87
C GLN A 71 -10.35 17.09 -7.57
N LEU A 72 -10.75 16.14 -6.72
CA LEU A 72 -11.57 16.40 -5.54
C LEU A 72 -10.75 16.45 -4.25
N GLY A 73 -9.56 15.84 -4.23
CA GLY A 73 -8.79 15.62 -3.01
C GLY A 73 -9.50 14.66 -2.07
N PRO A 74 -9.33 14.80 -0.73
CA PRO A 74 -9.95 13.92 0.27
C PRO A 74 -11.45 14.19 0.41
N ASP A 75 -12.23 13.78 -0.57
CA ASP A 75 -13.69 13.85 -0.58
C ASP A 75 -14.31 12.59 0.04
N PRO A 76 -15.36 12.69 0.87
CA PRO A 76 -16.00 11.52 1.48
C PRO A 76 -16.51 10.46 0.50
N SER A 77 -16.81 10.83 -0.75
CA SER A 77 -17.22 9.87 -1.79
C SER A 77 -16.07 8.97 -2.26
N LEU A 78 -14.83 9.32 -1.95
CA LEU A 78 -13.61 8.58 -2.30
C LEU A 78 -13.05 7.75 -1.14
N ALA A 79 -13.76 7.67 -0.02
CA ALA A 79 -13.31 6.87 1.13
C ALA A 79 -13.06 5.41 0.74
N ASN A 80 -12.01 4.79 1.30
CA ASN A 80 -11.63 3.39 1.05
C ASN A 80 -11.18 3.06 -0.38
N THR A 81 -10.87 4.06 -1.20
CA THR A 81 -10.47 3.85 -2.60
C THR A 81 -8.99 4.13 -2.86
N MET A 82 -8.25 4.53 -1.83
CA MET A 82 -6.82 4.79 -1.88
C MET A 82 -6.15 4.28 -0.61
N LEU A 83 -5.04 3.55 -0.78
CA LEU A 83 -4.14 3.15 0.29
C LEU A 83 -2.84 3.92 0.18
N HIS A 84 -2.38 4.49 1.28
CA HIS A 84 -1.05 5.06 1.36
C HIS A 84 -0.10 4.07 2.02
N LEU A 85 0.90 3.62 1.27
CA LEU A 85 1.90 2.65 1.69
C LEU A 85 3.20 3.37 2.00
N ILE A 86 3.73 3.19 3.20
CA ILE A 86 4.96 3.82 3.66
C ILE A 86 5.93 2.71 4.10
N ARG A 87 7.14 2.74 3.56
CA ARG A 87 8.25 1.88 3.94
C ARG A 87 9.31 2.71 4.64
N SER A 88 9.67 2.33 5.85
CA SER A 88 10.83 2.87 6.57
C SER A 88 11.64 1.73 7.16
N ASP A 89 12.91 1.92 7.48
CA ASP A 89 13.85 0.83 7.81
C ASP A 89 13.31 -0.29 8.75
N ASP A 90 12.52 0.09 9.76
CA ASP A 90 12.01 -0.81 10.79
C ASP A 90 10.51 -1.11 10.71
N ASN A 91 9.78 -0.49 9.78
CA ASN A 91 8.35 -0.67 9.67
C ASN A 91 7.80 -0.54 8.24
N PHE A 92 6.66 -1.18 8.05
CA PHE A 92 5.80 -0.99 6.90
C PHE A 92 4.45 -0.49 7.40
N THR A 93 4.02 0.67 6.91
CA THR A 93 2.76 1.29 7.33
C THR A 93 1.78 1.30 6.17
N VAL A 94 0.55 0.91 6.45
CA VAL A 94 -0.60 1.06 5.54
C VAL A 94 -1.55 2.05 6.18
N VAL A 95 -1.82 3.15 5.48
CA VAL A 95 -2.73 4.20 5.92
C VAL A 95 -3.97 4.18 5.03
N ASP A 96 -5.14 4.20 5.66
CA ASP A 96 -6.46 4.30 5.01
C ASP A 96 -7.30 5.38 5.70
N ASP A 97 -8.11 6.12 4.96
CA ASP A 97 -8.83 7.30 5.48
C ASP A 97 -10.04 7.00 6.39
N ASN A 98 -10.72 5.87 6.22
CA ASN A 98 -11.85 5.46 7.05
C ASN A 98 -12.20 3.98 6.79
N PRO A 99 -11.52 3.03 7.45
CA PRO A 99 -11.42 1.69 6.90
C PRO A 99 -12.73 0.93 7.08
N ALA A 100 -13.37 0.66 5.95
CA ALA A 100 -14.46 -0.27 5.83
C ALA A 100 -13.97 -1.70 6.15
N PRO A 101 -14.86 -2.63 6.53
CA PRO A 101 -14.46 -3.97 6.95
C PRO A 101 -13.62 -4.74 5.93
N ASP A 102 -13.82 -4.48 4.63
CA ASP A 102 -13.05 -5.05 3.53
C ASP A 102 -11.62 -4.49 3.46
N ILE A 103 -11.43 -3.19 3.70
CA ILE A 103 -10.10 -2.57 3.77
C ILE A 103 -9.34 -3.02 5.02
N LEU A 104 -10.01 -3.14 6.17
CA LEU A 104 -9.41 -3.75 7.36
C LEU A 104 -8.93 -5.18 7.08
N LEU A 105 -9.73 -5.96 6.36
CA LEU A 105 -9.35 -7.31 5.97
C LEU A 105 -8.16 -7.31 4.99
N LEU A 106 -8.10 -6.33 4.08
CA LEU A 106 -6.97 -6.16 3.17
C LEU A 106 -5.69 -5.82 3.95
N ALA A 107 -5.73 -4.86 4.87
CA ALA A 107 -4.61 -4.50 5.73
C ALA A 107 -4.13 -5.70 6.57
N HIS A 108 -5.04 -6.50 7.14
CA HIS A 108 -4.70 -7.73 7.84
C HIS A 108 -4.06 -8.79 6.93
N LYS A 109 -4.49 -8.92 5.68
CA LYS A 109 -3.86 -9.84 4.71
C LYS A 109 -2.44 -9.38 4.36
N ILE A 110 -2.24 -8.07 4.17
CA ILE A 110 -0.91 -7.49 3.95
C ILE A 110 -0.01 -7.82 5.15
N ASP A 111 -0.50 -7.57 6.37
CA ASP A 111 0.21 -7.88 7.61
C ASP A 111 0.60 -9.36 7.73
N ALA A 112 -0.36 -10.26 7.50
CA ALA A 112 -0.15 -11.70 7.54
C ALA A 112 0.87 -12.19 6.50
N CYS A 113 1.00 -11.52 5.36
CA CYS A 113 2.01 -11.85 4.36
C CYS A 113 3.39 -11.29 4.69
N ILE A 114 3.47 -10.18 5.43
CA ILE A 114 4.74 -9.50 5.75
C ILE A 114 5.40 -10.10 7.00
N ARG A 115 4.68 -10.29 8.11
CA ARG A 115 5.26 -10.76 9.38
C ARG A 115 6.06 -12.09 9.34
N PRO A 116 5.66 -13.14 8.60
CA PRO A 116 6.28 -14.47 8.74
C PRO A 116 7.77 -14.55 8.35
N ILE A 117 8.26 -13.59 7.56
CA ILE A 117 9.63 -13.65 7.00
C ILE A 117 10.68 -13.18 8.04
N VAL A 118 10.27 -12.48 9.11
CA VAL A 118 11.18 -11.99 10.16
C VAL A 118 11.69 -13.12 11.09
N HIS A 119 11.04 -14.30 11.08
CA HIS A 119 11.36 -15.39 12.03
C HIS A 119 12.19 -16.56 11.47
N TYR A 120 12.70 -16.49 10.23
CA TYR A 120 13.43 -17.62 9.61
C TYR A 120 14.94 -17.42 9.37
N THR A 121 15.57 -16.39 9.93
CA THR A 121 17.04 -16.20 9.91
C THR A 121 17.69 -16.45 11.27
N GLY A 122 17.18 -17.44 12.01
CA GLY A 122 17.62 -17.77 13.35
C GLY A 122 17.67 -19.25 13.68
N ARG A 123 18.26 -20.10 12.81
CA ARG A 123 18.76 -21.43 13.24
C ARG A 123 20.03 -21.85 12.48
N ARG A 124 21.13 -21.72 13.23
CA ARG A 124 22.38 -22.51 13.27
C ARG A 124 23.08 -22.91 11.97
#